data_AF-A0A1I2BCP3-F1
#
_entry.id   AF-A0A1I2BCP3-F1
#
_cell.length_a   1.000
_cell.length_b   1.000
_cell.length_c   1.000
_cell.angle_alpha   90.00
_cell.angle_beta   90.00
_cell.angle_gamma   90.00
#
_symmetry.space_group_name_H-M   'P 1'
#
loop_
_entity.id
_entity.type
_entity.pdbx_description
1 polymer ?
#
loop_
_entity_poly.entity_id
_entity_poly.type
_entity_poly.pdbx_seq_one_letter_code
_entity_poly.pdbx_strand_id
1 'polypeptide(L)'
;MFAFFSLVRSPSEQAKNTVASFYDYEQEGDFAQSWDLFHSDMKNKFTKGHYIQDRAHVFMNHFDVSTFSYEIGEPEKLKEWQMEKNSTPLEEVYQVNVIQTFKGKYGNFDISQDVFAVKEDDEWTILWDYKK
;
A
#
# COMPACT_ATOMS: atom_id res chain seq x y z
N MET A 1 17.67 36.55 -11.20
CA MET A 1 16.59 36.18 -10.25
C MET A 1 16.12 34.79 -10.64
N PHE A 2 16.65 33.75 -9.98
CA PHE A 2 16.23 32.37 -10.25
C PHE A 2 14.96 32.12 -9.46
N ALA A 3 13.84 31.94 -10.16
CA ALA A 3 12.59 31.50 -9.54
C ALA A 3 12.77 30.03 -9.12
N PHE A 4 12.89 29.80 -7.82
CA PHE A 4 12.74 28.47 -7.23
C PHE A 4 11.26 28.09 -7.32
N PHE A 5 10.86 27.43 -8.40
CA PHE A 5 9.59 26.71 -8.41
C PHE A 5 9.75 25.53 -7.45
N SER A 6 9.14 25.60 -6.27
CA SER A 6 9.06 24.43 -5.40
C SER A 6 8.23 23.36 -6.11
N LEU A 7 8.87 22.24 -6.47
CA LEU A 7 8.25 21.01 -6.95
C LEU A 7 7.46 20.33 -5.81
N VAL A 8 6.47 21.00 -5.24
CA VAL A 8 5.55 20.38 -4.29
C VAL A 8 4.61 19.50 -5.10
N ARG A 9 4.81 18.17 -5.04
CA ARG A 9 3.88 17.20 -5.64
C ARG A 9 2.51 17.37 -5.01
N SER A 10 1.44 17.17 -5.79
CA SER A 10 0.07 17.22 -5.25
C SER A 10 -0.14 16.10 -4.22
N PRO A 11 -1.09 16.25 -3.28
CA PRO A 11 -1.44 15.17 -2.34
C PRO A 11 -1.76 13.84 -3.05
N SER A 12 -2.47 13.90 -4.18
CA SER A 12 -2.76 12.74 -5.03
C SER A 12 -1.49 12.05 -5.53
N GLU A 13 -0.52 12.82 -6.01
CA GLU A 13 0.78 12.28 -6.46
C GLU A 13 1.58 11.70 -5.29
N GLN A 14 1.55 12.33 -4.12
CA GLN A 14 2.25 11.81 -2.93
C GLN A 14 1.63 10.49 -2.45
N ALA A 15 0.29 10.41 -2.41
CA ALA A 15 -0.44 9.17 -2.14
C ALA A 15 -0.04 8.06 -3.12
N LYS A 16 -0.08 8.33 -4.43
CA LYS A 16 0.33 7.37 -5.47
C LYS A 16 1.77 6.89 -5.29
N ASN A 17 2.70 7.81 -5.04
CA ASN A 17 4.11 7.48 -4.83
C ASN A 17 4.34 6.67 -3.54
N THR A 18 3.51 6.87 -2.50
CA THR A 18 3.58 6.10 -1.26
C THR A 18 3.11 4.67 -1.50
N VAL A 19 2.02 4.48 -2.26
CA VAL A 19 1.55 3.16 -2.70
C VAL A 19 2.62 2.47 -3.56
N ALA A 20 3.25 3.20 -4.50
CA ALA A 20 4.35 2.67 -5.30
C ALA A 20 5.52 2.20 -4.44
N SER A 21 5.98 3.05 -3.51
CA SER A 21 7.09 2.71 -2.60
C SER A 21 6.77 1.47 -1.77
N PHE A 22 5.52 1.34 -1.30
CA PHE A 22 5.07 0.15 -0.58
C PHE A 22 5.23 -1.13 -1.42
N TYR A 23 4.78 -1.12 -2.68
CA TYR A 23 4.87 -2.28 -3.55
C TYR A 23 6.26 -2.51 -4.15
N ASP A 24 7.09 -1.48 -4.28
CA ASP A 24 8.53 -1.62 -4.59
C ASP A 24 9.22 -2.43 -3.50
N TYR A 25 9.02 -2.08 -2.23
CA TYR A 25 9.56 -2.85 -1.11
C TYR A 25 9.04 -4.28 -1.07
N GLU A 26 7.73 -4.49 -1.25
CA GLU A 26 7.14 -5.85 -1.29
C GLU A 26 7.70 -6.68 -2.47
N GLN A 27 7.88 -6.07 -3.64
CA GLN A 27 8.43 -6.71 -4.84
C GLN A 27 9.89 -7.15 -4.63
N GLU A 28 10.69 -6.34 -3.92
CA GLU A 28 12.08 -6.62 -3.55
C GLU A 28 12.20 -7.60 -2.37
N GLY A 29 11.08 -7.96 -1.73
CA GLY A 29 11.05 -8.81 -0.55
C GLY A 29 11.42 -8.09 0.75
N ASP A 30 11.53 -6.76 0.73
CA ASP A 30 11.75 -5.93 1.93
C ASP A 30 10.43 -5.61 2.64
N PHE A 31 9.80 -6.67 3.17
CA PHE A 31 8.56 -6.55 3.93
C PHE A 31 8.71 -5.73 5.22
N ALA A 32 9.95 -5.46 5.66
CA ALA A 32 10.21 -4.65 6.83
C ALA A 32 9.98 -3.16 6.52
N GLN A 33 10.45 -2.68 5.38
CA GLN A 33 10.24 -1.29 4.94
C GLN A 33 8.79 -1.05 4.48
N SER A 34 8.16 -2.01 3.80
CA SER A 34 6.74 -1.87 3.45
C SER A 34 5.85 -1.78 4.71
N TRP A 35 6.16 -2.55 5.76
CA TRP A 35 5.46 -2.46 7.03
C TRP A 35 5.63 -1.08 7.70
N ASP A 36 6.79 -0.43 7.55
CA ASP A 36 7.02 0.89 8.14
C ASP A 36 6.09 1.96 7.54
N LEU A 37 5.68 1.80 6.28
CA LEU A 37 4.70 2.65 5.59
C LEU A 37 3.25 2.44 6.02
N PHE A 38 2.95 1.45 6.88
CA PHE A 38 1.59 1.26 7.37
C PHE A 38 1.14 2.35 8.34
N HIS A 39 -0.13 2.70 8.25
CA HIS A 39 -0.84 3.48 9.26
C HIS A 39 -0.86 2.76 10.61
N SER A 40 -1.00 3.48 11.72
CA SER A 40 -1.10 2.90 13.06
C SER A 40 -2.17 1.81 13.19
N ASP A 41 -3.35 1.99 12.59
CA ASP A 41 -4.43 0.98 12.56
C ASP A 41 -3.99 -0.34 11.91
N MET A 42 -3.20 -0.28 10.83
CA MET A 42 -2.63 -1.47 10.20
C MET A 42 -1.55 -2.12 11.09
N LYS A 43 -0.70 -1.31 11.72
CA LYS A 43 0.33 -1.77 12.67
C LYS A 43 -0.28 -2.43 13.92
N ASN A 44 -1.49 -2.03 14.32
CA ASN A 44 -2.25 -2.68 15.38
C ASN A 44 -2.77 -4.08 14.97
N LYS A 45 -3.00 -4.32 13.66
CA LYS A 45 -3.41 -5.64 13.15
C LYS A 45 -2.23 -6.59 12.99
N PHE A 46 -1.07 -6.08 12.58
CA PHE A 46 0.11 -6.90 12.36
C PHE A 46 1.33 -6.35 13.08
N THR A 47 1.87 -7.14 14.01
CA THR A 47 3.23 -6.89 14.49
C THR A 47 4.20 -7.04 13.32
N LYS A 48 5.27 -6.22 13.30
CA LYS A 48 6.26 -6.20 12.20
C LYS A 48 6.81 -7.58 11.88
N GLY A 49 7.24 -8.33 12.90
CA GLY A 49 7.79 -9.67 12.73
C GLY A 49 6.79 -10.67 12.12
N HIS A 50 5.53 -10.64 12.59
CA HIS A 50 4.48 -11.49 12.03
C HIS A 50 4.16 -11.12 10.58
N TYR A 51 4.06 -9.82 10.26
CA TYR A 51 3.82 -9.36 8.90
C TYR A 51 4.89 -9.85 7.93
N ILE A 52 6.17 -9.64 8.26
CA ILE A 52 7.30 -10.05 7.41
C ILE A 52 7.25 -11.54 7.10
N GLN A 53 7.00 -12.37 8.12
CA GLN A 53 6.97 -13.83 7.96
C GLN A 53 5.76 -14.31 7.18
N ASP A 54 4.57 -13.85 7.54
CA ASP A 54 3.31 -14.31 6.97
C ASP A 54 3.13 -13.83 5.52
N ARG A 55 3.43 -12.56 5.25
CA ARG A 55 3.35 -11.97 3.91
C ARG A 55 4.25 -12.71 2.92
N ALA A 56 5.52 -12.95 3.30
CA ALA A 56 6.46 -13.73 2.50
C ALA A 56 6.00 -15.18 2.33
N HIS A 57 5.50 -15.80 3.40
CA HIS A 57 5.03 -17.19 3.37
C HIS A 57 3.87 -17.38 2.39
N VAL A 58 2.86 -16.51 2.45
CA VAL A 58 1.66 -16.61 1.63
C VAL A 58 1.94 -16.26 0.17
N PHE A 59 2.52 -15.09 -0.11
CA PHE A 59 2.59 -14.58 -1.48
C PHE A 59 3.83 -15.04 -2.25
N MET A 60 4.95 -15.27 -1.56
CA MET A 60 6.20 -15.65 -2.22
C MET A 60 6.38 -17.17 -2.19
N ASN A 61 6.41 -17.75 -0.99
CA ASN A 61 6.73 -19.16 -0.82
C ASN A 61 5.58 -20.08 -1.27
N HIS A 62 4.33 -19.74 -0.93
CA HIS A 62 3.20 -20.60 -1.30
C HIS A 62 2.95 -20.59 -2.80
N PHE A 63 3.09 -19.45 -3.45
CA PHE A 63 2.96 -19.31 -4.91
C PHE A 63 4.22 -19.75 -5.67
N ASP A 64 5.32 -20.00 -4.97
CA ASP A 64 6.61 -20.44 -5.53
C ASP A 64 7.18 -19.42 -6.52
N VAL A 65 7.32 -18.18 -6.04
CA VAL A 65 7.86 -17.04 -6.77
C VAL A 65 8.92 -16.31 -5.95
N SER A 66 9.90 -15.73 -6.62
CA SER A 66 10.91 -14.88 -5.97
C SER A 66 10.54 -13.39 -5.99
N THR A 67 9.59 -12.99 -6.85
CA THR A 67 9.12 -11.60 -7.02
C THR A 67 7.77 -11.58 -7.75
N PHE A 68 7.17 -10.41 -7.91
CA PHE A 68 5.96 -10.15 -8.70
C PHE A 68 6.07 -8.80 -9.41
N SER A 69 5.35 -8.59 -10.51
CA SER A 69 5.21 -7.24 -11.10
C SER A 69 3.93 -6.58 -10.61
N TYR A 70 3.85 -5.25 -10.62
CA TYR A 70 2.62 -4.57 -10.24
C TYR A 70 2.34 -3.35 -11.12
N GLU A 71 1.06 -2.99 -11.20
CA GLU A 71 0.55 -1.77 -11.85
C GLU A 71 -0.25 -0.95 -10.84
N ILE A 72 -0.17 0.38 -10.94
CA ILE A 72 -0.84 1.33 -10.05
C ILE A 72 -1.78 2.22 -10.87
N GLY A 73 -3.06 2.23 -10.48
CA GLY A 73 -4.09 3.08 -11.05
C GLY A 73 -3.98 4.55 -10.65
N GLU A 74 -4.87 5.38 -11.20
CA GLU A 74 -4.99 6.77 -10.79
C GLU A 74 -5.69 6.89 -9.42
N PRO A 75 -5.20 7.74 -8.51
CA PRO A 75 -5.84 7.90 -7.21
C PRO A 75 -7.22 8.57 -7.30
N GLU A 76 -8.19 8.02 -6.59
CA GLU A 76 -9.50 8.62 -6.35
C GLU A 76 -9.53 9.23 -4.95
N LYS A 77 -9.83 10.54 -4.86
CA LYS A 77 -9.99 11.21 -3.57
C LYS A 77 -11.35 10.90 -2.96
N LEU A 78 -11.36 10.25 -1.81
CA LEU A 78 -12.51 10.08 -0.95
C LEU A 78 -12.53 11.19 0.10
N LYS A 79 -13.71 11.79 0.33
CA LYS A 79 -13.87 12.83 1.35
C LYS A 79 -13.71 12.26 2.75
N GLU A 80 -14.31 11.10 2.97
CA GLU A 80 -14.32 10.38 4.22
C GLU A 80 -14.34 8.88 3.90
N TRP A 81 -13.54 8.10 4.61
CA TRP A 81 -13.53 6.64 4.52
C TRP A 81 -13.06 6.06 5.86
N GLN A 82 -13.49 4.84 6.18
CA GLN A 82 -13.03 4.12 7.36
C GLN A 82 -12.61 2.71 6.98
N MET A 83 -11.53 2.26 7.62
CA MET A 83 -10.87 0.96 7.39
C MET A 83 -11.79 -0.23 7.68
N GLU A 84 -12.55 -0.16 8.77
CA GLU A 84 -13.54 -1.14 9.16
C GLU A 84 -14.75 -0.45 9.78
N LYS A 85 -15.86 -1.18 9.98
CA LYS A 85 -17.13 -0.60 10.44
C LYS A 85 -17.03 0.19 11.75
N ASN A 86 -16.07 -0.15 12.60
CA ASN A 86 -15.89 0.43 13.94
C ASN A 86 -14.57 1.21 14.08
N SER A 87 -13.81 1.45 13.01
CA SER A 87 -12.61 2.30 13.07
C SER A 87 -12.99 3.78 12.99
N THR A 88 -12.09 4.64 13.43
CA THR A 88 -12.23 6.09 13.26
C THR A 88 -12.33 6.45 11.77
N PRO A 89 -13.31 7.28 11.34
CA PRO A 89 -13.32 7.83 10.00
C PRO A 89 -12.08 8.69 9.74
N LEU A 90 -11.51 8.52 8.55
CA LEU A 90 -10.36 9.24 8.05
C LEU A 90 -10.83 10.19 6.94
N GLU A 91 -10.32 11.42 6.96
CA GLU A 91 -10.59 12.44 5.94
C GLU A 91 -9.46 12.49 4.90
N GLU A 92 -9.76 13.03 3.72
CA GLU A 92 -8.79 13.20 2.63
C GLU A 92 -8.05 11.93 2.23
N VAL A 93 -8.78 10.81 2.16
CA VAL A 93 -8.23 9.50 1.80
C VAL A 93 -8.10 9.38 0.29
N TYR A 94 -7.02 8.77 -0.18
CA TYR A 94 -6.81 8.46 -1.60
C TYR A 94 -6.88 6.96 -1.80
N GLN A 95 -7.89 6.50 -2.55
CA GLN A 95 -8.02 5.11 -2.98
C GLN A 95 -7.22 4.91 -4.27
N VAL A 96 -6.41 3.86 -4.32
CA VAL A 96 -5.56 3.52 -5.46
C VAL A 96 -5.72 2.04 -5.75
N ASN A 97 -6.18 1.69 -6.94
CA ASN A 97 -6.23 0.29 -7.35
C ASN A 97 -4.83 -0.20 -7.71
N VAL A 98 -4.43 -1.34 -7.17
CA VAL A 98 -3.15 -2.00 -7.45
C VAL A 98 -3.42 -3.39 -7.99
N ILE A 99 -2.77 -3.72 -9.11
CA ILE A 99 -2.80 -5.06 -9.71
C ILE A 99 -1.42 -5.67 -9.54
N GLN A 100 -1.32 -6.77 -8.78
CA GLN A 100 -0.11 -7.55 -8.62
C GLN A 100 -0.18 -8.80 -9.51
N THR A 101 0.79 -8.98 -10.39
CA THR A 101 0.89 -10.13 -11.31
C THR A 101 1.94 -11.10 -10.82
N PHE A 102 1.51 -12.32 -10.54
CA PHE A 102 2.35 -13.44 -10.10
C PHE A 102 2.51 -14.47 -11.21
N LYS A 103 3.70 -15.03 -11.34
CA LYS A 103 4.03 -16.10 -12.30
C LYS A 103 4.57 -17.31 -11.56
N GLY A 104 3.67 -18.01 -10.87
CA GLY A 104 4.01 -19.06 -9.91
C GLY A 104 3.71 -20.47 -10.41
N LYS A 105 3.90 -21.46 -9.52
CA LYS A 105 3.65 -22.89 -9.82
C LYS A 105 2.20 -23.23 -10.18
N TYR A 106 1.27 -22.32 -9.87
CA TYR A 106 -0.16 -22.45 -10.20
C TYR A 106 -0.57 -21.72 -11.48
N GLY A 107 0.40 -21.24 -12.27
CA GLY A 107 0.17 -20.44 -13.46
C GLY A 107 0.29 -18.94 -13.19
N ASN A 108 -0.03 -18.14 -14.22
CA ASN A 108 0.00 -16.68 -14.14
C ASN A 108 -1.36 -16.16 -13.67
N PHE A 109 -1.36 -15.25 -12.70
CA PHE A 109 -2.59 -14.65 -12.19
C PHE A 109 -2.34 -13.25 -11.67
N ASP A 110 -3.43 -12.49 -11.63
CA ASP A 110 -3.45 -11.12 -11.13
C ASP A 110 -4.28 -11.04 -9.85
N ILE A 111 -3.80 -10.26 -8.88
CA ILE A 111 -4.54 -9.86 -7.68
C ILE A 111 -4.80 -8.36 -7.79
N SER A 112 -6.06 -7.98 -7.97
CA SER A 112 -6.50 -6.59 -7.91
C SER A 112 -6.96 -6.26 -6.49
N GLN A 113 -6.40 -5.19 -5.92
CA GLN A 113 -6.67 -4.74 -4.57
C GLN A 113 -6.76 -3.21 -4.53
N ASP A 114 -7.79 -2.67 -3.88
CA ASP A 114 -7.82 -1.25 -3.53
C ASP A 114 -6.98 -0.98 -2.29
N VAL A 115 -6.08 -0.01 -2.40
CA VAL A 115 -5.14 0.41 -1.36
C VAL A 115 -5.41 1.86 -1.03
N PHE A 116 -5.45 2.19 0.25
CA PHE A 116 -5.86 3.49 0.73
C PHE A 116 -4.64 4.20 1.32
N ALA A 117 -4.38 5.41 0.86
CA ALA A 117 -3.34 6.27 1.38
C ALA A 117 -3.95 7.45 2.14
N VAL A 118 -3.46 7.71 3.34
CA VAL A 118 -3.88 8.83 4.20
C VAL A 118 -2.66 9.48 4.84
N LYS A 119 -2.80 10.72 5.29
CA LYS A 119 -1.76 11.39 6.06
C LYS A 119 -1.93 11.11 7.56
N GLU A 120 -0.89 10.59 8.21
CA GLU A 120 -0.79 10.40 9.66
C GLU A 120 0.50 11.09 10.12
N ASP A 121 0.41 12.01 11.10
CA ASP A 121 1.55 12.78 11.62
C ASP A 121 2.43 13.42 10.52
N ASP A 122 1.79 14.03 9.53
CA ASP A 122 2.42 14.64 8.35
C ASP A 122 3.15 13.68 7.38
N GLU A 123 3.03 12.38 7.57
CA GLU A 123 3.55 11.33 6.68
C GLU A 123 2.43 10.60 5.93
N TRP A 124 2.68 10.19 4.70
CA TRP A 124 1.73 9.36 3.96
C TRP A 124 1.87 7.91 4.37
N THR A 125 0.75 7.28 4.70
CA THR A 125 0.69 5.92 5.21
C THR A 125 -0.34 5.09 4.46
N ILE A 126 -0.23 3.76 4.55
CA ILE A 126 -1.03 2.78 3.82
C ILE A 126 -2.04 2.08 4.73
N LEU A 127 -3.26 1.89 4.22
CA LEU A 127 -4.32 1.07 4.78
C LEU A 127 -4.96 0.17 3.73
N TRP A 128 -5.66 -0.86 4.20
CA TRP A 128 -6.52 -1.73 3.40
C TRP A 128 -7.96 -1.69 3.91
N ASP A 129 -8.93 -2.01 3.05
CA ASP A 129 -10.33 -2.11 3.43
C ASP A 129 -10.65 -3.47 4.07
N TYR A 130 -11.26 -3.45 5.26
CA TYR A 130 -11.69 -4.62 6.02
C TYR A 130 -13.22 -4.67 6.24
N LYS A 131 -13.99 -3.79 5.59
CA LYS A 131 -15.46 -3.87 5.61
C LYS A 131 -15.89 -5.15 4.87
N LYS A 132 -16.75 -5.93 5.53
CA LYS A 132 -17.35 -7.17 5.00
C LYS A 132 -18.79 -6.93 4.55
#